data_AF-A0A7V9L6W8-F1
#
_entry.id   AF-A0A7V9L6W8-F1
#
_cell.length_a   1.000
_cell.length_b   1.000
_cell.length_c   1.000
_cell.angle_alpha   90.00
_cell.angle_beta   90.00
_cell.angle_gamma   90.00
#
_symmetry.space_group_name_H-M   'P 1'
#
loop_
_entity.id
_entity.type
_entity.pdbx_description
1 polymer ?
#
loop_
_entity_poly.entity_id
_entity_poly.type
_entity_poly.pdbx_seq_one_letter_code
_entity_poly.pdbx_strand_id
1 'polypeptide(L)'
;MRLVLSVLLAGCIAQARTAIDPPASGGGTLTCRQIVEQCDTQCSNPMCVRACGNQGTVDGAALHNAVVDCAQRNSCVDQECIEAQCNAEAQACRGPEPEGEPVPNNEPPPPLAPVVQ
;
A
#
# COMPACT_ATOMS: atom_id res chain seq x y z
N MET A 1 12.98 46.41 -36.25
CA MET A 1 13.36 45.03 -35.90
C MET A 1 13.08 44.83 -34.40
N ARG A 2 11.85 44.43 -34.04
CA ARG A 2 11.41 44.19 -32.65
C ARG A 2 10.89 42.75 -32.61
N LEU A 3 11.77 41.82 -32.26
CA LEU A 3 11.52 40.38 -32.40
C LEU A 3 12.12 39.63 -31.21
N VAL A 4 11.73 39.99 -29.98
CA VAL A 4 12.12 39.22 -28.78
C VAL A 4 11.07 39.41 -27.67
N LEU A 5 9.91 38.72 -27.73
CA LEU A 5 8.97 38.71 -26.59
C LEU A 5 7.99 37.52 -26.59
N SER A 6 8.49 36.27 -26.65
CA SER A 6 7.57 35.11 -26.68
C SER A 6 8.02 33.84 -25.95
N VAL A 7 9.10 33.83 -25.14
CA VAL A 7 9.68 32.57 -24.61
C VAL A 7 9.42 32.32 -23.10
N LEU A 8 8.51 33.04 -22.44
CA LEU A 8 8.36 32.93 -20.97
C LEU A 8 7.11 32.20 -20.45
N LEU A 9 6.23 31.67 -21.31
CA LEU A 9 5.00 31.00 -20.84
C LEU A 9 5.05 29.46 -20.70
N ALA A 10 6.16 28.80 -21.07
CA ALA A 10 6.23 27.34 -21.00
C ALA A 10 6.69 26.78 -19.64
N GLY A 11 7.15 27.62 -18.71
CA GLY A 11 7.81 27.18 -17.47
C GLY A 11 6.90 26.83 -16.29
N CYS A 12 5.62 27.24 -16.29
CA CYS A 12 4.77 27.10 -15.10
C CYS A 12 3.93 25.81 -15.05
N ILE A 13 3.85 25.04 -16.14
CA ILE A 13 2.96 23.87 -16.20
C ILE A 13 3.61 22.62 -15.56
N ALA A 14 4.94 22.56 -15.49
CA ALA A 14 5.66 21.40 -14.95
C ALA A 14 5.56 21.29 -13.42
N GLN A 15 5.50 22.41 -12.69
CA GLN A 15 5.47 22.43 -11.22
C GLN A 15 4.10 22.09 -10.62
N ALA A 16 3.02 22.14 -11.41
CA ALA A 16 1.69 21.78 -10.92
C ALA A 16 1.53 20.26 -10.72
N ARG A 17 2.24 19.43 -11.48
CA ARG A 17 2.06 17.96 -11.41
C ARG A 17 2.62 17.35 -10.13
N THR A 18 3.67 17.91 -9.55
CA THR A 18 4.28 17.45 -8.29
C THR A 18 3.57 17.93 -7.04
N ALA A 19 2.64 18.88 -7.15
CA ALA A 19 1.80 19.34 -6.03
C ALA A 19 0.46 18.59 -5.93
N ILE A 20 0.04 17.89 -6.99
CA ILE A 20 -1.27 17.21 -7.05
C ILE A 20 -1.24 15.85 -6.36
N ASP A 21 -0.06 15.21 -6.29
CA ASP A 21 0.12 13.94 -5.59
C ASP A 21 1.48 13.95 -4.89
N PRO A 22 1.59 14.50 -3.67
CA PRO A 22 2.82 14.36 -2.90
C PRO A 22 3.10 12.87 -2.72
N PRO A 23 4.36 12.42 -2.89
CA PRO A 23 4.69 11.04 -2.58
C PRO A 23 4.24 10.75 -1.16
N ALA A 24 3.67 9.56 -0.97
CA ALA A 24 3.22 9.05 0.32
C ALA A 24 4.32 9.35 1.34
N SER A 25 4.09 10.32 2.21
CA SER A 25 5.18 10.91 2.98
C SER A 25 5.65 9.98 4.10
N GLY A 26 4.96 8.84 4.30
CA GLY A 26 5.37 7.78 5.21
C GLY A 26 5.63 8.32 6.60
N GLY A 27 4.57 8.74 7.30
CA GLY A 27 4.68 9.41 8.60
C GLY A 27 4.44 8.49 9.79
N GLY A 28 4.00 7.26 9.56
CA GLY A 28 3.60 6.33 10.61
C GLY A 28 4.33 4.99 10.56
N THR A 29 3.74 4.00 11.23
CA THR A 29 4.35 2.69 11.46
C THR A 29 3.61 1.56 10.76
N LEU A 30 2.48 1.83 10.12
CA LEU A 30 1.65 0.78 9.53
C LEU A 30 2.26 0.25 8.23
N THR A 31 2.25 -1.06 8.05
CA THR A 31 2.52 -1.67 6.74
C THR A 31 1.33 -1.48 5.80
N CYS A 32 1.48 -1.67 4.50
CA CYS A 32 0.36 -1.52 3.56
C CYS A 32 -0.85 -2.40 3.94
N ARG A 33 -0.60 -3.67 4.28
CA ARG A 33 -1.62 -4.58 4.82
C ARG A 33 -2.35 -3.97 6.02
N GLN A 34 -1.61 -3.43 6.99
CA GLN A 34 -2.20 -2.81 8.18
C GLN A 34 -2.98 -1.52 7.85
N ILE A 35 -2.54 -0.74 6.87
CA ILE A 35 -3.27 0.45 6.40
C ILE A 35 -4.64 0.02 5.88
N VAL A 36 -4.69 -1.00 5.01
CA VAL A 36 -5.95 -1.52 4.45
C VAL A 36 -6.85 -2.11 5.54
N GLU A 37 -6.31 -2.94 6.43
CA GLU A 37 -7.10 -3.64 7.44
C GLU A 37 -7.59 -2.71 8.56
N GLN A 38 -6.77 -1.74 8.97
CA GLN A 38 -7.03 -0.93 10.16
C GLN A 38 -7.55 0.47 9.85
N CYS A 39 -7.18 1.07 8.71
CA CYS A 39 -7.58 2.43 8.37
C CYS A 39 -8.64 2.47 7.26
N ASP A 40 -8.43 1.76 6.14
CA ASP A 40 -9.38 1.80 5.02
C ASP A 40 -10.75 1.24 5.39
N THR A 41 -10.80 0.25 6.28
CA THR A 41 -12.06 -0.33 6.81
C THR A 41 -12.93 0.68 7.56
N GLN A 42 -12.35 1.77 8.05
CA GLN A 42 -13.05 2.85 8.75
C GLN A 42 -13.47 3.99 7.80
N CYS A 43 -13.04 3.95 6.54
CA CYS A 43 -13.27 5.02 5.59
C CYS A 43 -14.58 4.85 4.80
N SER A 44 -15.31 5.95 4.65
CA SER A 44 -16.53 6.00 3.82
C SER A 44 -16.36 6.78 2.51
N ASN A 45 -15.16 7.32 2.25
CA ASN A 45 -14.88 8.13 1.07
C ASN A 45 -13.41 7.99 0.63
N PRO A 46 -13.10 8.27 -0.65
CA PRO A 46 -11.76 8.06 -1.20
C PRO A 46 -10.69 9.02 -0.63
N MET A 47 -11.09 10.19 -0.14
CA MET A 47 -10.16 11.12 0.52
C MET A 47 -9.65 10.56 1.85
N CYS A 48 -10.52 9.87 2.60
CA CYS A 48 -10.15 9.15 3.82
C CYS A 48 -9.16 8.02 3.51
N VAL A 49 -9.47 7.19 2.50
CA VAL A 49 -8.58 6.10 2.06
C VAL A 49 -7.20 6.66 1.72
N ARG A 50 -7.13 7.70 0.87
CA ARG A 50 -5.83 8.31 0.51
C ARG A 50 -5.09 8.91 1.72
N ALA A 51 -5.80 9.42 2.72
CA ALA A 51 -5.20 9.92 3.96
C ALA A 51 -4.62 8.80 4.84
N CYS A 52 -5.12 7.57 4.74
CA CYS A 52 -4.62 6.41 5.48
C CYS A 52 -3.15 6.08 5.15
N GLY A 53 -2.69 6.39 3.94
CA GLY A 53 -1.28 6.29 3.55
C GLY A 53 -0.35 7.06 4.50
N ASN A 54 -0.79 8.15 5.11
CA ASN A 54 0.04 8.93 6.05
C ASN A 54 0.30 8.19 7.37
N GLN A 55 -0.50 7.19 7.73
CA GLN A 55 -0.27 6.34 8.89
C GLN A 55 0.72 5.20 8.60
N GLY A 56 1.07 5.02 7.32
CA GLY A 56 2.00 4.02 6.87
C GLY A 56 3.45 4.37 7.12
N THR A 57 4.31 3.35 7.14
CA THR A 57 5.74 3.52 6.82
C THR A 57 5.89 4.04 5.40
N VAL A 58 7.07 4.55 5.04
CA VAL A 58 7.34 5.04 3.67
C VAL A 58 6.99 3.99 2.61
N ASP A 59 7.44 2.74 2.81
CA ASP A 59 7.15 1.64 1.88
C ASP A 59 5.66 1.24 1.91
N GLY A 60 5.05 1.17 3.11
CA GLY A 60 3.64 0.83 3.26
C GLY A 60 2.73 1.85 2.58
N ALA A 61 3.03 3.12 2.74
CA ALA A 61 2.31 4.24 2.14
C ALA A 61 2.48 4.26 0.60
N ALA A 62 3.68 3.97 0.08
CA ALA A 62 3.93 3.88 -1.35
C ALA A 62 3.15 2.72 -2.00
N LEU A 63 3.14 1.55 -1.38
CA LEU A 63 2.37 0.39 -1.84
C LEU A 63 0.86 0.66 -1.77
N HIS A 64 0.40 1.34 -0.72
CA HIS A 64 -1.02 1.69 -0.55
C HIS A 64 -1.47 2.67 -1.63
N ASN A 65 -0.70 3.72 -1.87
CA ASN A 65 -0.97 4.67 -2.95
C ASN A 65 -0.99 3.99 -4.33
N ALA A 66 -0.14 2.98 -4.57
CA ALA A 66 -0.18 2.23 -5.82
C ALA A 66 -1.52 1.50 -6.03
N VAL A 67 -2.07 0.89 -4.96
CA VAL A 67 -3.41 0.26 -5.00
C VAL A 67 -4.49 1.30 -5.25
N VAL A 68 -4.47 2.42 -4.52
CA VAL A 68 -5.46 3.51 -4.66
C VAL A 68 -5.43 4.12 -6.07
N ASP A 69 -4.25 4.38 -6.61
CA ASP A 69 -4.08 4.92 -7.96
C ASP A 69 -4.57 3.93 -9.02
N CYS A 70 -4.29 2.64 -8.86
CA CYS A 70 -4.82 1.62 -9.76
C CYS A 70 -6.35 1.55 -9.69
N ALA A 71 -6.94 1.55 -8.50
CA ALA A 71 -8.38 1.55 -8.30
C ALA A 71 -9.03 2.78 -8.95
N GLN A 72 -8.42 3.96 -8.79
CA GLN A 72 -8.90 5.19 -9.40
C GLN A 72 -8.81 5.16 -10.93
N ARG A 73 -7.69 4.67 -11.50
CA ARG A 73 -7.53 4.52 -12.96
C ARG A 73 -8.54 3.57 -13.59
N ASN A 74 -8.93 2.52 -12.87
CA ASN A 74 -9.89 1.52 -13.33
C ASN A 74 -11.33 1.78 -12.85
N SER A 75 -11.59 2.90 -12.18
CA SER A 75 -12.90 3.23 -11.58
C SER A 75 -13.45 2.13 -10.66
N CYS A 76 -12.56 1.44 -9.95
CA CYS A 76 -12.97 0.42 -8.98
C CYS A 76 -13.56 1.06 -7.72
N VAL A 77 -14.70 0.54 -7.30
CA VAL A 77 -15.44 0.99 -6.11
C VAL A 77 -15.56 -0.10 -5.04
N ASP A 78 -15.16 -1.32 -5.36
CA ASP A 78 -15.24 -2.49 -4.50
C ASP A 78 -13.97 -3.36 -4.62
N GLN A 79 -13.83 -4.28 -3.66
CA GLN A 79 -12.69 -5.18 -3.56
C GLN A 79 -12.58 -6.11 -4.77
N GLU A 80 -13.70 -6.56 -5.35
CA GLU A 80 -13.71 -7.53 -6.43
C GLU A 80 -13.12 -6.92 -7.72
N CYS A 81 -13.46 -5.65 -7.99
CA CYS A 81 -12.82 -4.87 -9.05
C CYS A 81 -11.33 -4.64 -8.79
N ILE A 82 -10.95 -4.29 -7.56
CA ILE A 82 -9.53 -4.09 -7.19
C ILE A 82 -8.75 -5.38 -7.40
N GLU A 83 -9.29 -6.53 -7.01
CA GLU A 83 -8.63 -7.82 -7.18
C GLU A 83 -8.54 -8.25 -8.65
N ALA A 84 -9.51 -7.87 -9.48
CA ALA A 84 -9.51 -8.16 -10.91
C ALA A 84 -8.58 -7.24 -11.73
N GLN A 85 -8.56 -5.94 -11.42
CA GLN A 85 -7.85 -4.93 -12.22
C GLN A 85 -6.50 -4.51 -11.62
N CYS A 86 -6.33 -4.66 -10.32
CA CYS A 86 -5.18 -4.17 -9.55
C CYS A 86 -4.54 -5.28 -8.72
N ASN A 87 -4.60 -6.53 -9.21
CA ASN A 87 -4.13 -7.71 -8.48
C ASN A 87 -2.66 -7.58 -8.06
N ALA A 88 -1.82 -7.07 -8.95
CA ALA A 88 -0.39 -6.94 -8.71
C ALA A 88 -0.10 -5.96 -7.56
N GLU A 89 -0.74 -4.78 -7.57
CA GLU A 89 -0.63 -3.79 -6.52
C GLU A 89 -1.21 -4.30 -5.21
N ALA A 90 -2.37 -4.97 -5.25
CA ALA A 90 -3.02 -5.53 -4.07
C ALA A 90 -2.18 -6.64 -3.42
N GLN A 91 -1.52 -7.49 -4.21
CA GLN A 91 -0.61 -8.51 -3.69
C GLN A 91 0.66 -7.89 -3.11
N ALA A 92 1.24 -6.90 -3.77
CA ALA A 92 2.39 -6.16 -3.25
C ALA A 92 2.05 -5.48 -1.91
N CYS A 93 0.83 -4.95 -1.78
CA CYS A 93 0.34 -4.33 -0.54
C CYS A 93 0.11 -5.34 0.60
N ARG A 94 -0.48 -6.50 0.31
CA ARG A 94 -0.67 -7.57 1.31
C ARG A 94 0.66 -8.12 1.82
N GLY A 95 1.71 -8.03 0.99
CA GLY A 95 3.03 -8.55 1.27
C GLY A 95 3.03 -10.08 1.32
N PRO A 96 4.17 -10.72 1.64
CA PRO A 96 4.15 -12.13 1.98
C PRO A 96 3.16 -12.34 3.13
N GLU A 97 2.31 -13.35 2.98
CA GLU A 97 1.57 -13.92 4.11
C GLU A 97 2.62 -14.23 5.18
N PRO A 98 2.43 -13.83 6.45
CA PRO A 98 3.43 -14.13 7.47
C PRO A 98 3.61 -15.65 7.46
N GLU A 99 4.76 -16.11 6.96
CA GLU A 99 5.15 -17.52 7.03
C GLU A 99 4.92 -17.91 8.47
N GLY A 100 3.94 -18.82 8.65
CA GLY A 100 3.36 -19.09 9.94
C GLY A 100 4.46 -19.19 10.98
N GLU A 101 4.26 -18.54 12.13
CA GLU A 101 4.99 -18.90 13.32
C GLU A 101 5.11 -20.43 13.33
N PRO A 102 6.31 -21.01 13.53
CA PRO A 102 6.47 -22.45 13.53
C PRO A 102 5.40 -23.00 14.47
N VAL A 103 4.43 -23.72 13.89
CA VAL A 103 3.34 -24.32 14.65
C VAL A 103 4.04 -25.10 15.76
N PRO A 104 3.82 -24.80 17.05
CA PRO A 104 4.43 -25.59 18.10
C PRO A 104 4.00 -27.02 17.84
N ASN A 105 4.94 -27.86 17.40
CA ASN A 105 4.70 -29.27 17.18
C ASN A 105 4.19 -29.81 18.52
N ASN A 106 2.87 -30.01 18.63
CA ASN A 106 2.28 -30.86 19.65
C ASN A 106 2.55 -32.32 19.25
N GLU A 107 3.79 -32.64 18.90
CA GLU A 107 4.25 -34.01 18.83
C GLU A 107 4.31 -34.51 20.29
N PRO A 108 3.58 -35.58 20.64
CA PRO A 108 3.77 -36.24 21.92
C PRO A 108 5.26 -36.60 22.07
N PRO A 109 5.86 -36.42 23.26
CA PRO A 109 7.24 -36.82 23.47
C PRO A 109 7.43 -38.29 23.04
N PRO A 110 8.56 -38.64 22.40
CA PRO A 110 8.81 -40.02 22.01
C PRO A 110 8.72 -40.93 23.23
N PRO A 111 8.14 -42.13 23.09
CA PRO A 111 8.02 -43.05 24.21
C PRO A 111 9.41 -43.32 24.81
N LEU A 112 9.54 -43.08 26.11
CA LEU A 112 10.77 -43.34 26.86
C LEU A 112 11.18 -44.79 26.61
N ALA A 113 12.39 -44.99 26.08
CA ALA A 113 12.96 -46.32 25.91
C ALA A 113 13.02 -47.02 27.28
N PRO A 114 12.80 -48.36 27.33
CA PRO A 114 12.87 -49.10 28.59
C PRO A 114 14.27 -49.00 29.18
N VAL A 115 14.35 -48.56 30.44
CA VAL A 115 15.55 -48.63 31.26
C VAL A 115 15.88 -50.11 31.46
N VAL A 116 16.95 -50.57 30.82
CA VAL A 116 17.54 -51.89 31.08
C VAL A 116 18.23 -51.80 32.43
N GLN A 117 17.72 -52.52 33.43
CA GLN A 117 18.39 -52.78 34.70
C GLN A 117 19.38 -53.93 34.56
#